data_AF-A0A3P9P7Q1-F1
#
_entry.id   AF-A0A3P9P7Q1-F1
#
_cell.length_a   1.000
_cell.length_b   1.000
_cell.length_c   1.000
_cell.angle_alpha   90.00
_cell.angle_beta   90.00
_cell.angle_gamma   90.00
#
_symmetry.space_group_name_H-M   'P 1'
#
loop_
_entity.id
_entity.type
_entity.pdbx_description
1 polymer ?
#
loop_
_entity_poly.entity_id
_entity_poly.type
_entity_poly.pdbx_seq_one_letter_code
_entity_poly.pdbx_strand_id
1 'polypeptide(L)'
;MAPTTFRNMATILILCSVLTSALCCDWLTHYNDLRNSSLVLVRSMVSTDMGPKGPFRADDRIISCGLDENSQLRFIRCSLAHIYNLYRHGNTSAACWDAGKTTNFLESINRQILELDECVSAAGTAPQLVTCVLTRVLLLQGGTDGWEMLRRETEQDLIRLDQLGNRIKARRGQH
;
A
#
# COMPACT_ATOMS: atom_id res chain seq x y z
N MET A 1 32.78 45.25 0.16
CA MET A 1 32.96 43.78 0.19
C MET A 1 31.59 43.15 0.44
N ALA A 2 31.16 42.27 -0.46
CA ALA A 2 29.75 41.90 -0.64
C ALA A 2 29.28 40.76 0.30
N PRO A 3 28.09 40.86 0.92
CA PRO A 3 27.44 39.76 1.62
C PRO A 3 26.35 39.14 0.74
N THR A 4 26.71 38.65 -0.45
CA THR A 4 25.74 38.08 -1.41
C THR A 4 25.92 36.57 -1.63
N THR A 5 27.07 36.00 -1.25
CA THR A 5 27.41 34.60 -1.47
C THR A 5 26.75 33.65 -0.47
N PHE A 6 26.58 34.07 0.79
CA PHE A 6 26.03 33.21 1.85
C PHE A 6 24.53 32.90 1.67
N ARG A 7 23.77 33.90 1.19
CA ARG A 7 22.32 33.77 0.97
C ARG A 7 22.00 32.82 -0.19
N ASN A 8 22.85 32.79 -1.21
CA ASN A 8 22.68 31.91 -2.39
C ASN A 8 23.05 30.45 -2.08
N MET A 9 24.04 30.20 -1.22
CA MET A 9 24.41 28.84 -0.80
C MET A 9 23.30 28.18 0.02
N ALA A 10 22.65 28.95 0.91
CA ALA A 10 21.54 28.45 1.72
C ALA A 10 20.34 28.04 0.85
N THR A 11 19.97 28.83 -0.16
CA THR A 11 18.87 28.47 -1.08
C THR A 11 19.20 27.24 -1.92
N ILE A 12 20.44 27.10 -2.39
CA ILE A 12 20.87 25.92 -3.16
C ILE A 12 20.82 24.65 -2.29
N LEU A 13 21.30 24.71 -1.05
CA LEU A 13 21.27 23.56 -0.14
C LEU A 13 19.84 23.15 0.25
N ILE A 14 18.95 24.13 0.48
CA ILE A 14 17.53 23.87 0.75
C ILE A 14 16.86 23.24 -0.46
N LEU A 15 17.09 23.77 -1.68
CA LEU A 15 16.56 23.18 -2.91
C LEU A 15 17.10 21.76 -3.15
N CYS A 16 18.39 21.52 -2.97
CA CYS A 16 18.98 20.19 -3.10
C CYS A 16 18.38 19.19 -2.10
N SER A 17 18.12 19.59 -0.85
CA SER A 17 17.51 18.71 0.16
C SER A 17 16.05 18.34 -0.15
N VAL A 18 15.29 19.27 -0.75
CA VAL A 18 13.90 19.03 -1.18
C VAL A 18 13.87 18.16 -2.44
N LEU A 19 14.78 18.40 -3.39
CA LEU A 19 14.91 17.57 -4.59
C LEU A 19 15.34 16.14 -4.24
N THR A 20 16.32 15.94 -3.33
CA THR A 20 16.76 14.59 -2.93
C THR A 20 15.65 13.78 -2.29
N SER A 21 14.78 14.42 -1.49
CA SER A 21 13.67 13.71 -0.83
C SER A 21 12.62 13.20 -1.83
N ALA A 22 12.35 13.97 -2.90
CA ALA A 22 11.50 13.54 -4.01
C ALA A 22 12.20 12.51 -4.94
N LEU A 23 13.53 12.54 -5.02
CA LEU A 23 14.38 11.61 -5.78
C LEU A 23 14.63 10.27 -5.07
N CYS A 24 14.47 10.18 -3.75
CA CYS A 24 14.72 8.96 -2.98
C CYS A 24 13.58 7.93 -3.05
N CYS A 25 12.37 8.34 -3.44
CA CYS A 25 11.24 7.41 -3.57
C CYS A 25 11.22 6.77 -4.96
N ASP A 26 11.97 5.67 -5.12
CA ASP A 26 12.03 4.89 -6.38
C ASP A 26 11.01 3.74 -6.45
N TRP A 27 10.14 3.62 -5.45
CA TRP A 27 9.10 2.57 -5.40
C TRP A 27 8.26 2.48 -6.69
N LEU A 28 7.98 3.61 -7.34
CA LEU A 28 7.20 3.66 -8.58
C LEU A 28 7.88 2.96 -9.77
N THR A 29 9.20 2.79 -9.74
CA THR A 29 9.96 2.11 -10.80
C THR A 29 9.66 0.61 -10.82
N HIS A 30 9.48 -0.01 -9.65
CA HIS A 30 9.17 -1.43 -9.51
C HIS A 30 7.69 -1.72 -9.20
N TYR A 31 6.91 -0.66 -8.97
CA TYR A 31 5.52 -0.75 -8.57
C TYR A 31 4.66 -1.65 -9.46
N ASN A 32 4.82 -1.54 -10.78
CA ASN A 32 4.04 -2.32 -11.74
C ASN A 32 4.22 -3.84 -11.56
N ASP A 33 5.43 -4.29 -11.24
CA ASP A 33 5.72 -5.71 -11.05
C ASP A 33 5.25 -6.21 -9.69
N LEU A 34 5.45 -5.40 -8.65
CA LEU A 34 5.06 -5.74 -7.29
C LEU A 34 3.54 -5.81 -7.12
N ARG A 35 2.81 -4.83 -7.67
CA ARG A 35 1.34 -4.85 -7.66
C ARG A 35 0.80 -6.09 -8.38
N ASN A 36 1.35 -6.41 -9.56
CA ASN A 36 0.89 -7.53 -10.38
C ASN A 36 1.13 -8.84 -9.64
N SER A 37 2.31 -8.97 -9.04
CA SER A 37 2.65 -10.12 -8.21
C SER A 37 1.66 -10.28 -7.05
N SER A 38 1.39 -9.23 -6.28
CA SER A 38 0.45 -9.30 -5.14
C SER A 38 -0.98 -9.68 -5.56
N LEU A 39 -1.49 -9.13 -6.67
CA LEU A 39 -2.82 -9.43 -7.20
C LEU A 39 -2.94 -10.86 -7.74
N VAL A 40 -1.92 -11.35 -8.44
CA VAL A 40 -1.90 -12.75 -8.91
C VAL A 40 -1.84 -13.70 -7.71
N LEU A 41 -1.00 -13.39 -6.72
CA LEU A 41 -0.81 -14.22 -5.55
C LEU A 41 -2.09 -14.33 -4.73
N VAL A 42 -2.77 -13.22 -4.40
CA VAL A 42 -4.02 -13.25 -3.62
C VAL A 42 -5.13 -14.05 -4.28
N ARG A 43 -5.18 -14.10 -5.62
CA ARG A 43 -6.11 -14.95 -6.39
C ARG A 43 -5.73 -16.42 -6.31
N SER A 44 -4.44 -16.70 -6.42
CA SER A 44 -3.92 -18.06 -6.49
C SER A 44 -3.89 -18.80 -5.14
N MET A 45 -4.05 -18.09 -4.02
CA MET A 45 -3.99 -18.64 -2.66
C MET A 45 -4.99 -19.75 -2.40
N VAL A 46 -6.13 -19.79 -3.08
CA VAL A 46 -7.14 -20.83 -2.84
C VAL A 46 -6.71 -22.15 -3.48
N SER A 47 -6.71 -23.23 -2.70
CA SER A 47 -6.31 -24.57 -3.17
C SER A 47 -7.39 -25.27 -4.01
N THR A 48 -8.65 -24.81 -3.94
CA THR A 48 -9.81 -25.39 -4.63
C THR A 48 -10.80 -24.31 -5.05
N ASP A 49 -11.49 -24.51 -6.16
CA ASP A 49 -12.46 -23.55 -6.68
C ASP A 49 -13.67 -23.41 -5.73
N MET A 50 -13.76 -22.29 -5.01
CA MET A 50 -14.77 -22.06 -3.96
C MET A 50 -16.13 -21.58 -4.49
N GLY A 51 -16.31 -21.57 -5.82
CA GLY A 51 -17.54 -21.18 -6.49
C GLY A 51 -17.91 -19.69 -6.32
N PRO A 52 -18.89 -19.20 -7.11
CA PRO A 52 -19.34 -17.83 -7.01
C PRO A 52 -20.24 -17.65 -5.78
N LYS A 53 -19.67 -17.21 -4.65
CA LYS A 53 -20.45 -16.65 -3.54
C LYS A 53 -20.80 -15.19 -3.82
N GLY A 54 -22.06 -14.82 -3.52
CA GLY A 54 -22.78 -13.64 -4.03
C GLY A 54 -22.15 -12.26 -3.77
N PRO A 55 -22.74 -11.19 -4.33
CA PRO A 55 -22.14 -9.86 -4.33
C PRO A 55 -22.03 -9.32 -2.90
N PHE A 56 -20.79 -9.09 -2.46
CA PHE A 56 -20.52 -8.33 -1.25
C PHE A 56 -20.40 -6.85 -1.60
N ARG A 57 -21.08 -5.98 -0.86
CA ARG A 57 -20.97 -4.52 -0.99
C ARG A 57 -19.88 -4.04 -0.06
N ALA A 58 -18.68 -3.82 -0.59
CA ALA A 58 -17.66 -3.06 0.10
C ALA A 58 -18.18 -1.64 0.36
N ASP A 59 -18.12 -1.19 1.61
CA ASP A 59 -18.50 0.17 1.98
C ASP A 59 -17.43 1.14 1.42
N ASP A 60 -17.85 2.02 0.51
CA ASP A 60 -16.96 2.89 -0.25
C ASP A 60 -16.45 4.04 0.62
N ARG A 61 -15.32 3.85 1.31
CA ARG A 61 -14.50 4.99 1.77
C ARG A 61 -13.02 4.69 1.64
N ILE A 62 -12.48 4.94 0.44
CA ILE A 62 -11.07 5.34 0.32
C ILE A 62 -11.02 6.86 0.21
N ILE A 63 -10.89 7.53 1.36
CA ILE A 63 -10.58 8.95 1.42
C ILE A 63 -9.09 9.11 1.12
N SER A 64 -8.72 8.99 -0.16
CA SER A 64 -7.39 9.39 -0.67
C SER A 64 -7.46 10.46 -1.75
N CYS A 65 -8.66 10.71 -2.31
CA CYS A 65 -8.91 11.81 -3.23
C CYS A 65 -8.80 13.14 -2.46
N GLY A 66 -7.84 13.99 -2.86
CA GLY A 66 -7.61 15.31 -2.25
C GLY A 66 -6.40 15.39 -1.30
N LEU A 67 -5.76 14.26 -0.98
CA LEU A 67 -4.50 14.25 -0.21
C LEU A 67 -3.29 14.60 -1.11
N ASP A 68 -2.26 15.19 -0.50
CA ASP A 68 -0.96 15.36 -1.15
C ASP A 68 -0.29 14.01 -1.43
N GLU A 69 0.71 13.99 -2.29
CA GLU A 69 1.38 12.76 -2.74
C GLU A 69 1.99 11.95 -1.58
N ASN A 70 2.64 12.60 -0.61
CA ASN A 70 3.26 11.90 0.52
C ASN A 70 2.19 11.27 1.42
N SER A 71 1.08 11.97 1.64
CA SER A 71 -0.07 11.42 2.35
C SER A 71 -0.69 10.22 1.62
N GLN A 72 -0.72 10.22 0.28
CA GLN A 72 -1.22 9.09 -0.51
C GLN A 72 -0.26 7.89 -0.49
N LEU A 73 1.06 8.11 -0.60
CA LEU A 73 2.06 7.05 -0.43
C LEU A 73 1.99 6.44 0.98
N ARG A 74 1.84 7.29 2.00
CA ARG A 74 1.62 6.84 3.39
C ARG A 74 0.34 6.04 3.54
N PHE A 75 -0.75 6.46 2.89
CA PHE A 75 -2.00 5.71 2.89
C PHE A 75 -1.83 4.32 2.25
N ILE A 76 -1.14 4.22 1.11
CA ILE A 76 -0.86 2.93 0.46
C ILE A 76 -0.05 2.03 1.40
N ARG A 77 1.07 2.54 1.93
CA ARG A 77 1.93 1.80 2.87
C ARG A 77 1.14 1.28 4.06
N CYS A 78 0.35 2.15 4.69
CA CYS A 78 -0.48 1.79 5.83
C CYS A 78 -1.51 0.71 5.50
N SER A 79 -2.14 0.80 4.33
CA SER A 79 -3.13 -0.17 3.88
C SER A 79 -2.50 -1.55 3.65
N LEU A 80 -1.32 -1.59 3.02
CA LEU A 80 -0.51 -2.81 2.88
C LEU A 80 -0.07 -3.35 4.25
N ALA A 81 0.38 -2.45 5.13
CA ALA A 81 0.51 -2.58 6.59
C ALA A 81 -0.57 -3.47 7.23
N HIS A 82 -1.80 -3.00 7.07
CA HIS A 82 -2.97 -3.59 7.65
C HIS A 82 -3.28 -4.98 7.04
N ILE A 83 -3.23 -5.08 5.70
CA ILE A 83 -3.41 -6.35 4.99
C ILE A 83 -2.39 -7.39 5.47
N TYR A 84 -1.10 -7.03 5.51
CA TYR A 84 -0.04 -7.93 5.97
C TYR A 84 -0.33 -8.48 7.36
N ASN A 85 -0.68 -7.61 8.31
CA ASN A 85 -0.95 -8.01 9.69
C ASN A 85 -2.19 -8.91 9.82
N LEU A 86 -3.25 -8.65 9.05
CA LEU A 86 -4.45 -9.49 9.05
C LEU A 86 -4.14 -10.93 8.65
N TYR A 87 -3.32 -11.12 7.62
CA TYR A 87 -2.95 -12.45 7.13
C TYR A 87 -1.86 -13.12 7.97
N ARG A 88 -0.91 -12.33 8.50
CA ARG A 88 0.23 -12.82 9.29
C ARG A 88 -0.17 -13.28 10.69
N HIS A 89 -1.13 -12.60 11.29
CA HIS A 89 -1.53 -12.79 12.70
C HIS A 89 -2.97 -13.29 12.86
N GLY A 90 -3.75 -13.34 11.78
CA GLY A 90 -5.05 -13.95 11.77
C GLY A 90 -4.97 -15.46 12.04
N ASN A 91 -5.96 -16.00 12.76
CA ASN A 91 -6.11 -17.45 12.87
C ASN A 91 -6.71 -18.03 11.59
N THR A 92 -5.85 -18.23 10.59
CA THR A 92 -6.22 -18.73 9.26
C THR A 92 -6.38 -20.25 9.22
N SER A 93 -6.44 -20.96 10.37
CA SER A 93 -6.54 -22.43 10.40
C SER A 93 -7.77 -22.98 9.69
N ALA A 94 -8.85 -22.18 9.63
CA ALA A 94 -10.08 -22.50 8.91
C ALA A 94 -10.08 -22.04 7.44
N ALA A 95 -9.06 -21.29 7.02
CA ALA A 95 -8.91 -20.87 5.64
C ALA A 95 -8.42 -22.05 4.78
N CYS A 96 -9.00 -22.20 3.59
CA CYS A 96 -8.63 -23.22 2.61
C CYS A 96 -7.45 -22.78 1.72
N TRP A 97 -6.54 -21.97 2.27
CA TRP A 97 -5.48 -21.36 1.50
C TRP A 97 -4.23 -22.24 1.47
N ASP A 98 -3.54 -22.24 0.34
CA ASP A 98 -2.23 -22.85 0.18
C ASP A 98 -1.17 -22.06 0.96
N ALA A 99 -0.48 -22.74 1.88
CA ALA A 99 0.49 -22.09 2.77
C ALA A 99 1.69 -21.48 2.02
N GLY A 100 2.17 -22.15 0.95
CA GLY A 100 3.28 -21.65 0.14
C GLY A 100 2.90 -20.39 -0.63
N LYS A 101 1.74 -20.40 -1.29
CA LYS A 101 1.23 -19.23 -2.01
C LYS A 101 0.86 -18.08 -1.07
N THR A 102 0.35 -18.39 0.11
CA THR A 102 0.10 -17.38 1.17
C THR A 102 1.41 -16.73 1.63
N THR A 103 2.47 -17.51 1.78
CA THR A 103 3.80 -17.00 2.12
C THR A 103 4.32 -16.07 1.04
N ASN A 104 4.28 -16.50 -0.23
CA ASN A 104 4.69 -15.66 -1.36
C ASN A 104 3.89 -14.35 -1.44
N PHE A 105 2.57 -14.42 -1.17
CA PHE A 105 1.72 -13.23 -1.09
C PHE A 105 2.21 -12.26 -0.02
N LEU A 106 2.45 -12.76 1.21
CA LEU A 106 2.95 -11.95 2.32
C LEU A 106 4.32 -11.34 2.04
N GLU A 107 5.23 -12.08 1.40
CA GLU A 107 6.55 -11.57 0.99
C GLU A 107 6.43 -10.43 -0.03
N SER A 108 5.55 -10.57 -1.02
CA SER A 108 5.28 -9.53 -2.01
C SER A 108 4.70 -8.26 -1.38
N ILE A 109 3.78 -8.40 -0.44
CA ILE A 109 3.22 -7.27 0.32
C ILE A 109 4.30 -6.62 1.21
N ASN A 110 5.09 -7.42 1.93
CA ASN A 110 6.15 -6.93 2.81
C ASN A 110 7.21 -6.14 2.03
N ARG A 111 7.61 -6.62 0.85
CA ARG A 111 8.54 -5.90 -0.02
C ARG A 111 8.02 -4.51 -0.40
N GLN A 112 6.74 -4.40 -0.79
CA GLN A 112 6.13 -3.10 -1.08
C GLN A 112 6.12 -2.17 0.13
N ILE A 113 5.86 -2.70 1.33
CA ILE A 113 5.89 -1.90 2.57
C ILE A 113 7.28 -1.33 2.82
N LEU A 114 8.33 -2.15 2.69
CA LEU A 114 9.71 -1.73 2.91
C LEU A 114 10.15 -0.64 1.93
N GLU A 115 9.85 -0.83 0.63
CA GLU A 115 10.20 0.16 -0.40
C GLU A 115 9.41 1.48 -0.22
N LEU A 116 8.15 1.41 0.22
CA LEU A 116 7.36 2.60 0.57
C LEU A 116 7.83 3.28 1.85
N ASP A 117 8.44 2.53 2.78
CA ASP A 117 8.96 3.08 4.03
C ASP A 117 10.07 4.10 3.79
N GLU A 118 10.93 3.82 2.79
CA GLU A 118 11.95 4.75 2.31
C GLU A 118 11.33 6.04 1.77
N CYS A 119 10.23 5.94 1.04
CA CYS A 119 9.49 7.09 0.51
C CYS A 119 8.88 7.99 1.59
N VAL A 120 8.30 7.40 2.64
CA VAL A 120 7.54 8.16 3.65
C VAL A 120 8.39 8.64 4.82
N SER A 121 9.55 8.02 5.07
CA SER A 121 10.51 8.41 6.12
C SER A 121 11.29 9.67 5.75
N ALA A 122 11.49 9.93 4.45
CA ALA A 122 12.14 11.15 3.96
C ALA A 122 11.30 12.42 4.12
N ALA A 123 9.98 12.30 4.33
CA ALA A 123 9.03 13.43 4.34
C ALA A 123 8.92 14.18 5.69
N GLY A 124 9.77 13.88 6.67
CA GLY A 124 9.78 14.55 7.98
C GLY A 124 8.66 14.11 8.94
N THR A 125 8.93 14.20 10.24
CA THR A 125 8.03 13.87 11.35
C THR A 125 6.91 14.90 11.50
N ALA A 126 5.89 14.84 10.62
CA ALA A 126 4.61 15.49 10.89
C ALA A 126 3.78 14.64 11.88
N PRO A 127 3.01 15.26 12.81
CA PRO A 127 2.27 14.53 13.82
C PRO A 127 1.24 13.57 13.22
N GLN A 128 1.13 12.42 13.88
CA GLN A 128 0.33 11.25 13.53
C GLN A 128 -1.17 11.56 13.50
N LEU A 129 -1.76 11.86 12.34
CA LEU A 129 -3.22 11.76 12.19
C LEU A 129 -3.68 11.63 10.73
N VAL A 130 -2.93 10.89 9.91
CA VAL A 130 -3.63 10.08 8.89
C VAL A 130 -4.04 8.83 9.65
N THR A 131 -5.24 8.85 10.23
CA THR A 131 -5.87 7.63 10.72
C THR A 131 -5.89 6.71 9.51
N CYS A 132 -4.98 5.73 9.50
CA CYS A 132 -4.76 4.76 8.43
C CYS A 132 -5.93 3.78 8.40
N VAL A 133 -7.10 4.33 8.15
CA VAL A 133 -8.37 3.72 8.45
C VAL A 133 -8.95 3.23 7.15
N LEU A 134 -8.51 2.03 6.79
CA LEU A 134 -9.46 1.04 6.35
C LEU A 134 -10.26 0.68 7.62
N THR A 135 -11.36 1.39 7.94
CA THR A 135 -12.28 0.91 8.98
C THR A 135 -12.93 -0.34 8.41
N ARG A 136 -12.28 -1.48 8.54
CA ARG A 136 -12.87 -2.76 8.23
C ARG A 136 -13.53 -3.24 9.51
N VAL A 137 -14.83 -2.99 9.66
CA VAL A 137 -15.67 -3.80 10.56
C VAL A 137 -15.84 -5.15 9.86
N LEU A 138 -14.76 -5.92 9.79
CA LEU A 138 -14.86 -7.33 9.53
C LEU A 138 -15.37 -7.93 10.82
N LEU A 139 -16.67 -8.21 10.87
CA LEU A 139 -17.15 -9.31 11.67
C LEU A 139 -16.43 -10.56 11.12
N LEU A 140 -15.25 -10.84 11.68
CA LEU A 140 -14.57 -12.12 11.56
C LEU A 140 -15.49 -13.15 12.22
N GLN A 141 -16.55 -13.54 11.51
CA GLN A 141 -17.18 -14.82 11.74
C GLN A 141 -16.14 -15.83 11.27
N GLY A 142 -15.22 -16.17 12.18
CA GLY A 142 -14.15 -17.11 11.93
C GLY A 142 -14.70 -18.37 11.26
N GLY A 143 -13.99 -18.87 10.26
CA GLY A 143 -14.47 -19.96 9.41
C GLY A 143 -14.01 -19.78 7.98
N THR A 144 -14.16 -20.82 7.17
CA THR A 144 -13.71 -20.83 5.78
C THR A 144 -14.33 -19.71 4.95
N ASP A 145 -15.62 -19.44 5.14
CA ASP A 145 -16.36 -18.42 4.40
C ASP A 145 -15.95 -16.99 4.78
N GLY A 146 -15.70 -16.73 6.06
CA GLY A 146 -15.21 -15.43 6.53
C GLY A 146 -13.81 -15.13 5.99
N TRP A 147 -12.93 -16.13 5.97
CA TRP A 147 -11.60 -15.99 5.37
C TRP A 147 -11.67 -15.78 3.86
N GLU A 148 -12.49 -16.53 3.13
CA GLU A 148 -12.64 -16.33 1.69
C GLU A 148 -13.25 -14.95 1.36
N MET A 149 -14.18 -14.45 2.17
CA MET A 149 -14.68 -13.08 2.06
C MET A 149 -13.56 -12.05 2.26
N LEU A 150 -12.73 -12.23 3.29
CA LEU A 150 -11.56 -11.37 3.52
C LEU A 150 -10.61 -11.36 2.32
N ARG A 151 -10.36 -12.52 1.70
CA ARG A 151 -9.47 -12.64 0.55
C ARG A 151 -9.96 -11.85 -0.65
N ARG A 152 -11.24 -11.97 -0.98
CA ARG A 152 -11.88 -11.24 -2.08
C ARG A 152 -11.86 -9.74 -1.82
N GLU A 153 -12.10 -9.34 -0.59
CA GLU A 153 -12.01 -7.95 -0.17
C GLU A 153 -10.58 -7.39 -0.28
N THR A 154 -9.59 -8.19 0.10
CA THR A 154 -8.18 -7.83 -0.05
C THR A 154 -7.81 -7.66 -1.52
N GLU A 155 -8.33 -8.50 -2.41
CA GLU A 155 -8.17 -8.32 -3.85
C GLU A 155 -8.72 -6.97 -4.33
N GLN A 156 -9.94 -6.59 -3.89
CA GLN A 156 -10.52 -5.30 -4.24
C GLN A 156 -9.70 -4.12 -3.68
N ASP A 157 -9.19 -4.23 -2.46
CA ASP A 157 -8.31 -3.22 -1.89
C ASP A 157 -7.03 -3.05 -2.72
N LEU A 158 -6.38 -4.15 -3.09
CA LEU A 158 -5.18 -4.10 -3.92
C LEU A 158 -5.46 -3.45 -5.29
N ILE A 159 -6.64 -3.67 -5.89
CA ILE A 159 -7.06 -2.98 -7.11
C ILE A 159 -7.24 -1.47 -6.88
N ARG A 160 -7.85 -1.06 -5.77
CA ARG A 160 -8.05 0.37 -5.47
C ARG A 160 -6.75 1.08 -5.11
N LEU A 161 -5.87 0.41 -4.35
CA LEU A 161 -4.52 0.87 -4.11
C LEU A 161 -3.75 0.99 -5.42
N ASP A 162 -3.98 0.05 -6.36
CA ASP A 162 -3.39 0.11 -7.68
C ASP A 162 -3.76 1.42 -8.41
N GLN A 163 -5.06 1.70 -8.48
CA GLN A 163 -5.59 2.93 -9.07
C GLN A 163 -5.01 4.20 -8.42
N LEU A 164 -4.78 4.19 -7.11
CA LEU A 164 -4.13 5.29 -6.42
C LEU A 164 -2.65 5.44 -6.83
N GLY A 165 -1.88 4.36 -6.84
CA GLY A 165 -0.48 4.42 -7.27
C GLY A 165 -0.32 4.81 -8.73
N ASN A 166 -1.22 4.37 -9.63
CA ASN A 166 -1.26 4.82 -11.01
C ASN A 166 -1.50 6.34 -11.14
N ARG A 167 -2.39 6.90 -10.32
CA ARG A 167 -2.62 8.35 -10.28
C ARG A 167 -1.42 9.13 -9.75
N ILE A 168 -0.63 8.55 -8.83
CA ILE A 168 0.65 9.12 -8.40
C ILE A 168 1.65 9.08 -9.55
N LYS A 169 1.85 7.90 -10.17
CA LYS A 169 2.77 7.68 -11.29
C LYS A 169 2.52 8.66 -12.45
N ALA A 170 1.25 8.82 -12.85
CA ALA A 170 0.84 9.74 -13.90
C ALA A 170 1.15 11.21 -13.58
N ARG A 171 0.98 11.65 -12.33
CA ARG A 171 1.32 13.03 -11.90
C ARG A 171 2.82 13.31 -11.94
N ARG A 172 3.65 12.28 -11.76
CA ARG A 172 5.11 12.36 -11.92
C ARG A 172 5.59 12.28 -13.37
N GLY A 173 4.69 12.11 -14.34
CA GLY A 173 5.05 11.95 -15.77
C GLY A 173 5.74 10.61 -16.08
N GLN A 174 5.61 9.62 -15.19
CA GLN A 174 6.16 8.28 -15.38
C GLN A 174 5.07 7.38 -15.98
N HIS A 175 5.28 6.84 -17.18
CA HIS A 175 4.35 5.91 -17.84
C HIS A 175 4.78 4.46 -17.62
#